data_AF-A0A022RL76-F1
#
_entry.id   AF-A0A022RL76-F1
#
_cell.length_a   1.000
_cell.length_b   1.000
_cell.length_c   1.000
_cell.angle_alpha   90.00
_cell.angle_beta   90.00
_cell.angle_gamma   90.00
#
_symmetry.space_group_name_H-M   'P 1'
#
loop_
_entity.id
_entity.type
_entity.pdbx_description
1 polymer ?
#
loop_
_entity_poly.entity_id
_entity_poly.type
_entity_poly.pdbx_seq_one_letter_code
_entity_poly.pdbx_strand_id
1 'polypeptide(L)' 'LPDIVIIVDQHEEYTALRECITLRIPTICLIDTNSDPDLISIPTNDDAISSIRLILNKLVFAICEGRSSYIRNP' A
#
# COMPACT_ATOMS: atom_id res chain seq x y z
N LEU A 1 4.24 -16.85 -2.12
CA LEU A 1 4.65 -15.44 -1.91
C LEU A 1 3.45 -14.56 -2.23
N PRO A 2 3.32 -13.36 -1.64
CA PRO A 2 2.25 -12.43 -2.03
C PRO A 2 2.51 -11.88 -3.44
N ASP A 3 1.44 -11.64 -4.21
CA ASP A 3 1.53 -11.06 -5.55
C ASP A 3 1.56 -9.52 -5.54
N ILE A 4 1.06 -8.89 -4.47
CA ILE A 4 1.04 -7.43 -4.25
C ILE A 4 1.22 -7.18 -2.74
N VAL A 5 1.93 -6.11 -2.37
CA VAL A 5 2.07 -5.65 -0.99
C VAL A 5 1.65 -4.18 -0.86
N ILE A 6 0.99 -3.83 0.24
CA ILE A 6 0.68 -2.44 0.62
C ILE A 6 1.51 -2.12 1.87
N ILE A 7 2.28 -1.02 1.84
CA ILE A 7 3.17 -0.59 2.94
C ILE A 7 2.75 0.81 3.40
N VAL A 8 2.74 1.01 4.72
CA VAL A 8 2.57 2.32 5.37
C VAL A 8 3.95 2.74 5.88
N ASP A 9 4.33 4.00 5.63
CA ASP A 9 5.60 4.57 6.05
C ASP A 9 6.81 3.77 5.54
N GLN A 10 7.31 4.16 4.38
CA GLN A 10 8.45 3.49 3.77
C GLN A 10 9.78 3.72 4.51
N HIS A 11 9.85 4.74 5.37
CA HIS A 11 11.07 5.04 6.11
C HIS A 11 11.23 4.05 7.27
N GLU A 12 10.17 3.84 8.03
CA GLU A 12 10.14 2.83 9.09
C GLU A 12 10.18 1.40 8.52
N GLU A 13 9.50 1.14 7.39
CA GLU A 13 9.37 -0.19 6.79
C GLU A 13 10.33 -0.46 5.61
N TYR A 14 11.50 0.20 5.62
CA TYR A 14 12.49 0.10 4.54
C TYR A 14 12.95 -1.35 4.24
N THR A 15 13.00 -2.21 5.26
CA THR A 15 13.39 -3.62 5.07
C THR A 15 12.35 -4.37 4.24
N ALA A 16 11.06 -4.23 4.57
CA ALA A 16 9.97 -4.85 3.81
C ALA A 16 9.95 -4.34 2.36
N LEU A 17 10.20 -3.04 2.16
CA LEU A 17 10.35 -2.44 0.85
C LEU A 17 11.46 -3.10 0.02
N ARG A 18 12.65 -3.28 0.63
CA ARG A 18 13.82 -3.88 -0.03
C ARG A 18 13.58 -5.35 -0.38
N GLU A 19 12.90 -6.09 0.47
CA GLU A 19 12.50 -7.47 0.18
C GLU A 19 11.53 -7.52 -1.01
N CYS A 20 10.53 -6.64 -1.05
CA CYS A 20 9.59 -6.56 -2.17
C CYS A 20 10.31 -6.21 -3.49
N ILE A 21 11.21 -5.21 -3.48
CA ILE A 21 12.02 -4.84 -4.64
C ILE A 21 12.89 -6.03 -5.10
N THR A 22 13.53 -6.72 -4.17
CA THR A 22 14.40 -7.88 -4.47
C THR A 22 13.61 -9.02 -5.10
N LEU A 23 12.42 -9.29 -4.58
CA LEU A 23 11.50 -10.32 -5.08
C LEU A 23 10.68 -9.86 -6.29
N ARG A 24 10.83 -8.59 -6.71
CA ARG A 24 10.04 -7.94 -7.77
C ARG A 24 8.54 -8.02 -7.54
N ILE A 25 8.12 -7.93 -6.28
CA ILE A 25 6.72 -7.88 -5.90
C ILE A 25 6.26 -6.43 -6.00
N PRO A 26 5.22 -6.10 -6.79
CA PRO A 26 4.70 -4.75 -6.88
C PRO A 26 4.19 -4.28 -5.52
N THR A 27 4.59 -3.06 -5.15
CA THR A 27 4.30 -2.47 -3.84
C THR A 27 3.57 -1.15 -4.02
N ILE A 28 2.48 -0.98 -3.27
CA ILE A 28 1.77 0.29 -3.12
C ILE A 28 2.20 0.90 -1.79
N CYS A 29 2.84 2.06 -1.82
CA CYS A 29 3.35 2.73 -0.63
C CYS A 29 2.50 3.94 -0.26
N LEU A 30 2.20 4.09 1.02
CA LEU A 30 1.66 5.30 1.62
C LEU A 30 2.84 6.14 2.10
N ILE A 31 3.07 7.29 1.44
CA ILE A 31 4.27 8.12 1.64
C ILE A 31 3.92 9.53 2.12
N ASP A 32 4.74 10.10 3.00
CA ASP A 32 4.68 11.51 3.40
C ASP A 32 5.73 12.38 2.67
N THR A 33 5.77 13.67 2.96
CA THR A 33 6.65 14.67 2.33
C THR A 33 8.16 14.38 2.47
N ASN A 34 8.55 13.55 3.43
CA ASN A 34 9.94 13.17 3.71
C ASN A 34 10.41 11.93 2.92
N SER A 35 9.56 11.39 2.04
CA SER A 35 9.73 10.10 1.40
C SER A 35 9.99 10.20 -0.11
N ASP A 36 10.82 9.31 -0.64
CA ASP A 36 11.10 9.15 -2.08
C ASP A 36 9.91 8.50 -2.83
N PRO A 37 9.36 9.13 -3.90
CA PRO A 37 8.20 8.64 -4.63
C PRO A 37 8.52 7.68 -5.80
N ASP A 38 9.73 7.13 -5.90
CA ASP A 38 10.14 6.26 -7.02
C ASP A 38 9.30 4.97 -7.22
N LEU A 39 8.48 4.60 -6.24
CA LEU A 39 7.56 3.45 -6.30
C LEU A 39 6.11 3.89 -6.52
N ILE A 40 5.19 2.94 -6.74
CA ILE A 40 3.75 3.27 -6.81
C ILE A 40 3.32 3.83 -5.46
N SER A 41 3.09 5.13 -5.42
CA SER A 41 2.98 5.88 -4.18
C SER A 41 1.67 6.65 -4.07
N ILE A 42 1.05 6.60 -2.89
CA ILE A 42 -0.11 7.39 -2.49
C ILE A 42 0.40 8.43 -1.48
N PRO A 43 0.42 9.72 -1.82
CA PRO A 43 0.73 10.77 -0.86
C PRO A 43 -0.27 10.75 0.31
N THR A 44 0.23 10.69 1.53
CA THR A 44 -0.56 10.67 2.76
C THR A 44 0.21 11.39 3.87
N ASN A 45 -0.50 11.78 4.93
CA ASN A 45 0.13 12.01 6.22
C ASN A 45 0.15 10.67 6.97
N ASP A 46 1.32 10.09 7.22
CA ASP A 46 1.52 8.84 7.97
C ASP A 46 1.72 9.05 9.47
N ASP A 47 2.05 10.25 9.93
CA ASP A 47 2.03 10.60 11.36
C ASP A 47 0.62 10.55 11.97
N ALA A 48 -0.42 10.77 11.15
CA ALA A 48 -1.81 10.88 11.60
C ALA A 48 -2.59 9.57 11.45
N ILE A 49 -2.96 8.96 12.59
CA ILE A 49 -3.82 7.77 12.63
C ILE A 49 -5.13 7.95 11.85
N SER A 50 -5.72 9.15 11.89
CA SER A 50 -6.96 9.47 11.15
C SER A 50 -6.74 9.42 9.63
N SER A 51 -5.60 9.90 9.15
CA SER A 51 -5.20 9.86 7.74
C SER A 51 -4.95 8.43 7.27
N ILE A 52 -4.11 7.67 8.00
CA ILE A 52 -3.88 6.24 7.73
C ILE A 52 -5.19 5.47 7.67
N ARG A 53 -6.07 5.63 8.68
CA ARG A 53 -7.37 4.96 8.72
C ARG A 53 -8.24 5.32 7.52
N LEU A 54 -8.28 6.59 7.13
CA LEU A 54 -9.07 7.04 5.98
C LEU A 54 -8.62 6.33 4.70
N ILE A 55 -7.31 6.35 4.43
CA ILE A 55 -6.78 5.76 3.19
C ILE A 55 -6.89 4.24 3.20
N LEU A 56 -6.51 3.57 4.30
CA LEU A 56 -6.61 2.12 4.41
C LEU A 56 -8.07 1.65 4.31
N ASN A 57 -9.03 2.35 4.93
CA ASN A 57 -10.45 2.00 4.79
C ASN A 57 -10.92 2.09 3.33
N LYS A 58 -10.46 3.12 2.60
CA LYS A 58 -10.81 3.27 1.17
C LYS A 58 -10.21 2.15 0.33
N LEU A 59 -8.96 1.75 0.60
CA LEU A 59 -8.30 0.62 -0.06
C LEU A 59 -9.01 -0.71 0.25
N VAL A 60 -9.30 -0.98 1.53
CA VAL A 60 -10.02 -2.19 1.95
C VAL A 60 -11.39 -2.26 1.30
N PHE A 61 -12.12 -1.15 1.24
CA PHE A 61 -13.41 -1.08 0.55
C PHE A 61 -13.29 -1.47 -0.92
N ALA A 62 -12.34 -0.87 -1.65
CA ALA A 62 -12.10 -1.19 -3.06
C ALA A 62 -11.68 -2.65 -3.28
N ILE A 63 -10.82 -3.20 -2.40
CA ILE A 63 -10.42 -4.62 -2.43
C ILE A 63 -11.64 -5.53 -2.22
N CYS A 64 -12.53 -5.18 -1.28
CA CYS A 64 -13.76 -5.93 -1.03
C CYS A 64 -14.71 -5.91 -2.23
N GLU A 65 -14.88 -4.75 -2.87
CA GLU A 65 -15.66 -4.59 -4.10
C GLU A 65 -15.08 -5.41 -5.25
N GLY A 66 -13.77 -5.32 -5.47
CA GLY A 66 -13.03 -6.09 -6.48
C GLY A 66 -13.17 -7.59 -6.24
N ARG A 67 -12.96 -8.05 -4.99
CA ARG A 67 -13.14 -9.46 -4.61
C ARG A 67 -14.57 -9.94 -4.87
N SER A 68 -15.57 -9.15 -4.51
CA SER A 68 -16.98 -9.49 -4.74
C SER A 68 -17.30 -9.61 -6.23
N SER A 69 -16.72 -8.74 -7.05
CA SER A 69 -16.87 -8.79 -8.51
C SER A 69 -16.16 -9.98 -9.14
N TYR A 70 -14.95 -10.30 -8.68
CA TYR A 70 -14.22 -11.51 -9.11
C TYR A 70 -14.96 -12.80 -8.76
N ILE A 71 -15.54 -12.90 -7.56
CA ILE A 71 -16.34 -14.08 -7.17
C ILE A 71 -17.58 -14.25 -8.07
N ARG A 72 -18.21 -13.13 -8.50
CA ARG A 72 -19.36 -13.17 -9.42
C ARG A 72 -18.96 -13.54 -10.85
N ASN A 73 -17.80 -13.08 -11.30
CA ASN A 73 -17.28 -13.25 -12.67
C ASN A 73 -15.82 -13.72 -12.61
N PRO A 74 -15.58 -15.02 -12.33
CA PRO A 74 -14.23 -15.56 -12.21
C PRO A 74 -13.48 -15.57 -13.55
#